data_AF-A0A944SAE9-F1
#
_entry.id   AF-A0A944SAE9-F1
#
_cell.length_a   1.000
_cell.length_b   1.000
_cell.length_c   1.000
_cell.angle_alpha   90.00
_cell.angle_beta   90.00
_cell.angle_gamma   90.00
#
_symmetry.space_group_name_H-M   'P 1'
#
loop_
_entity.id
_entity.type
_entity.pdbx_description
1 polymer ?
#
loop_
_entity_poly.entity_id
_entity_poly.type
_entity_poly.pdbx_seq_one_letter_code
_entity_poly.pdbx_strand_id
1 'polypeptide(L)' 'MEKVIRKLTKKSEYSYYVSIPKEFIDKYNWKAKQKLTIEDKGRGALVIKDWRKR' A
#
# COMPACT_ATOMS: atom_id res chain seq x y z
N MET A 1 13.60 -2.27 -12.07
CA MET A 1 12.36 -2.23 -11.25
C MET A 1 12.56 -3.20 -10.09
N GLU A 2 12.57 -2.70 -8.86
CA GLU A 2 12.66 -3.56 -7.69
C GLU A 2 11.31 -4.21 -7.45
N LYS A 3 11.23 -5.53 -7.63
CA LYS A 3 10.06 -6.34 -7.31
C LYS A 3 10.25 -6.90 -5.92
N VAL A 4 9.46 -6.43 -4.96
CA VAL A 4 9.45 -7.00 -3.61
C VAL A 4 8.22 -7.88 -3.46
N ILE A 5 8.45 -9.18 -3.24
CA ILE A 5 7.39 -10.17 -3.02
C ILE A 5 7.11 -10.23 -1.51
N ARG A 6 5.86 -10.03 -1.11
CA ARG A 6 5.41 -10.13 0.29
C ARG A 6 4.14 -10.97 0.37
N LYS A 7 3.96 -11.65 1.51
CA LYS A 7 2.73 -12.38 1.80
C LYS A 7 1.64 -11.40 2.22
N LEU A 8 0.41 -11.65 1.75
CA LEU A 8 -0.77 -10.98 2.26
C LEU A 8 -1.11 -11.59 3.62
N THR A 9 -1.18 -10.77 4.66
CA THR A 9 -1.47 -11.23 6.02
C THR A 9 -2.89 -10.89 6.42
N LYS A 10 -3.63 -11.87 6.92
CA LYS A 10 -4.99 -11.68 7.44
C LYS A 10 -4.93 -10.92 8.77
N LYS A 11 -5.68 -9.84 8.87
CA LYS A 11 -5.79 -9.03 10.10
C LYS A 11 -7.10 -9.27 10.83
N SER A 12 -8.20 -9.38 10.08
CA SER A 12 -9.52 -9.70 10.61
C SER A 12 -10.30 -10.54 9.60
N GLU A 13 -11.57 -10.81 9.88
CA GLU A 13 -12.48 -11.54 8.99
C GLU A 13 -12.49 -10.97 7.56
N TYR A 14 -12.51 -9.65 7.43
CA TYR A 14 -12.63 -8.93 6.16
C TYR A 14 -11.44 -8.04 5.81
N SER A 15 -10.36 -8.06 6.60
CA SER A 15 -9.22 -7.16 6.36
C SER A 15 -7.90 -7.90 6.30
N TYR A 16 -7.08 -7.45 5.36
CA TYR A 16 -5.73 -7.93 5.12
C TYR A 16 -4.77 -6.74 5.07
N TYR A 17 -3.49 -6.99 5.36
CA TYR A 17 -2.44 -6.02 5.11
C TYR A 17 -1.26 -6.67 4.38
N VAL A 18 -0.55 -5.84 3.64
CA VAL A 18 0.77 -6.15 3.11
C VAL A 18 1.78 -5.24 3.80
N SER A 19 2.93 -5.78 4.19
CA SER A 19 4.02 -4.96 4.72
C SER A 19 4.69 -4.22 3.56
N ILE A 20 4.64 -2.89 3.61
CA ILE A 20 5.36 -2.05 2.65
C ILE A 20 6.79 -1.88 3.18
N PRO A 21 7.80 -2.24 2.39
CA PRO A 21 9.21 -2.03 2.76
C PRO A 21 9.50 -0.55 3.04
N LYS A 22 10.38 -0.29 4.00
CA LYS A 22 10.69 1.07 4.49
C LYS A 22 11.24 1.96 3.37
N GLU A 23 11.94 1.38 2.40
CA GLU A 23 12.52 2.07 1.25
C GLU A 23 11.46 2.82 0.43
N PHE A 24 10.26 2.26 0.29
CA PHE A 24 9.15 2.93 -0.40
C PHE A 24 8.52 4.02 0.46
N ILE A 25 8.43 3.78 1.77
CA ILE A 25 7.90 4.77 2.72
C ILE A 25 8.78 6.03 2.71
N ASP A 26 10.10 5.84 2.78
CA ASP A 26 11.09 6.92 2.75
C ASP A 26 11.10 7.62 1.37
N LYS A 27 11.08 6.83 0.27
CA LYS A 27 11.05 7.37 -1.11
C LYS A 27 9.85 8.26 -1.38
N TYR A 28 8.68 7.90 -0.86
CA TYR A 28 7.45 8.68 -1.06
C TYR A 28 7.14 9.63 0.10
N ASN A 29 8.02 9.72 1.10
CA ASN A 29 7.84 10.51 2.33
C ASN A 29 6.49 10.23 3.01
N TRP A 30 6.08 8.96 3.01
CA TRP A 30 4.83 8.53 3.63
C TRP A 30 4.96 8.49 5.15
N LYS A 31 4.00 9.08 5.85
CA LYS A 31 3.99 9.14 7.31
C LYS A 31 3.07 8.07 7.90
N ALA A 32 3.41 7.59 9.09
CA ALA A 32 2.53 6.70 9.84
C ALA A 32 1.16 7.37 10.07
N LYS A 33 0.08 6.57 9.98
CA LYS A 33 -1.32 7.00 10.16
C LYS A 33 -1.84 8.04 9.15
N GLN A 34 -1.08 8.37 8.10
CA GLN A 34 -1.60 9.21 7.03
C GLN A 34 -2.67 8.46 6.22
N LYS A 35 -3.52 9.21 5.52
CA LYS A 35 -4.53 8.65 4.63
C LYS A 35 -3.90 8.32 3.27
N LEU A 36 -4.25 7.15 2.75
CA LEU A 36 -3.85 6.68 1.42
C LEU A 36 -5.11 6.29 0.66
N THR A 37 -5.07 6.41 -0.67
CA THR A 37 -6.10 5.86 -1.55
C THR A 37 -5.64 4.50 -2.08
N ILE A 38 -6.58 3.57 -2.21
CA ILE A 38 -6.38 2.28 -2.86
C ILE A 38 -7.28 2.28 -4.09
N GLU A 39 -6.68 2.25 -5.27
CA GLU A 39 -7.38 2.17 -6.55
C GLU A 39 -7.23 0.77 -7.14
N ASP A 40 -8.34 0.16 -7.51
CA ASP A 40 -8.34 -1.06 -8.33
C ASP A 40 -8.08 -0.72 -9.79
N LYS A 41 -7.04 -1.32 -10.39
CA LYS A 41 -6.73 -1.22 -11.83
C LYS A 41 -7.19 -2.45 -12.61
N GLY A 42 -7.80 -3.43 -11.95
CA GLY A 42 -8.18 -4.71 -12.50
C GLY A 42 -6.96 -5.60 -12.76
N ARG A 43 -7.20 -6.78 -13.35
CA ARG A 43 -6.15 -7.75 -13.75
C ARG A 43 -5.19 -8.12 -12.60
N GLY A 44 -5.68 -8.09 -11.36
CA GLY A 44 -4.89 -8.37 -10.16
C GLY A 44 -3.96 -7.25 -9.72
N ALA A 45 -4.16 -6.01 -10.19
CA ALA A 45 -3.34 -4.85 -9.84
C ALA A 45 -4.09 -3.85 -8.96
N LEU A 46 -3.56 -3.62 -7.75
CA LEU A 46 -3.97 -2.53 -6.86
C LEU A 46 -2.89 -1.44 -6.86
N VAL A 47 -3.31 -0.18 -6.89
CA VAL A 47 -2.41 0.97 -6.79
C VAL A 47 -2.72 1.74 -5.52
N ILE A 48 -1.70 1.89 -4.66
CA ILE A 48 -1.79 2.69 -3.44
C ILE A 48 -1.19 4.06 -3.73
N LYS A 49 -1.92 5.14 -3.45
CA LYS A 49 -1.47 6.52 -3.66
C LYS A 49 -1.67 7.36 -2.42
N ASP A 50 -0.94 8.46 -2.35
CA ASP A 50 -1.13 9.48 -1.32
C ASP A 50 -2.48 10.18 -1.47
N TRP A 51 -3.21 10.35 -0.36
CA TRP A 51 -4.50 11.02 -0.37
C TRP A 51 -4.30 12.54 -0.31
N ARG A 52 -4.27 13.16 -1.48
CA ARG A 52 -4.24 14.62 -1.61
C ARG A 52 -5.66 15.17 -1.59
N LYS A 53 -6.00 15.95 -0.56
CA LYS A 53 -7.19 16.83 -0.61
C LYS A 53 -6.94 17.85 -1.72
N ARG A 54 -7.83 17.87 -2.71
CA ARG A 54 -7.95 19.03 -3.61
C ARG A 54 -8.36 20.25 -2.82
#